data_AF-A0A480AJI6-F1
#
_entry.id   AF-A0A480AJI6-F1
#
_cell.length_a   1.000
_cell.length_b   1.000
_cell.length_c   1.000
_cell.angle_alpha   90.00
_cell.angle_beta   90.00
_cell.angle_gamma   90.00
#
_symmetry.space_group_name_H-M   'P 1'
#
loop_
_entity.id
_entity.type
_entity.pdbx_description
1 polymer ?
#
loop_
_entity_poly.entity_id
_entity_poly.type
_entity_poly.pdbx_seq_one_letter_code
_entity_poly.pdbx_strand_id
1 'polypeptide(L)'
;MPRSLRVFHDCIAKVKLAVTDNGYPNQRVLARDTGLSVSTISNFLTGKPVIYHTFERMCRLLNLDWQEISTNTEVIYNPTAYAQIRKKKQMQMRINS
;
A
#
# COMPACT_ATOMS: atom_id res chain seq x y z
N MET A 1 -4.58 -17.10 9.27
CA MET A 1 -4.85 -15.80 8.62
C MET A 1 -3.72 -15.47 7.66
N PRO A 2 -4.01 -15.04 6.42
CA PRO A 2 -2.98 -14.62 5.47
C PRO A 2 -2.21 -13.43 6.04
N ARG A 3 -0.88 -13.46 5.96
CA ARG A 3 -0.01 -12.40 6.52
C ARG A 3 -0.05 -11.12 5.69
N SER A 4 -0.48 -11.21 4.44
CA SER A 4 -0.64 -10.09 3.52
C SER A 4 -1.91 -10.20 2.68
N LEU A 5 -2.50 -9.06 2.38
CA LEU A 5 -3.64 -8.91 1.48
C LEU A 5 -3.29 -7.95 0.36
N ARG A 6 -3.94 -8.12 -0.79
CA ARG A 6 -3.88 -7.16 -1.90
C ARG A 6 -5.29 -6.83 -2.39
N VAL A 7 -5.45 -5.64 -2.94
CA VAL A 7 -6.69 -5.23 -3.59
C VAL A 7 -6.85 -6.04 -4.88
N PHE A 8 -8.06 -6.54 -5.13
CA PHE A 8 -8.41 -7.18 -6.39
C PHE A 8 -8.29 -6.19 -7.54
N HIS A 9 -7.73 -6.61 -8.67
CA HIS A 9 -7.40 -5.69 -9.76
C HIS A 9 -8.62 -4.89 -10.25
N ASP A 10 -9.79 -5.52 -10.33
CA ASP A 10 -11.03 -4.88 -10.77
C ASP A 10 -11.57 -3.87 -9.73
N CYS A 11 -11.19 -4.04 -8.46
CA CYS A 11 -11.55 -3.12 -7.38
C CYS A 11 -10.59 -1.92 -7.27
N ILE A 12 -9.47 -1.87 -8.00
CA ILE A 12 -8.50 -0.76 -7.90
C ILE A 12 -9.16 0.59 -8.23
N ALA A 13 -10.03 0.62 -9.26
CA ALA A 13 -10.77 1.83 -9.61
C ALA A 13 -11.70 2.27 -8.46
N LYS A 14 -12.46 1.32 -7.87
CA LYS A 14 -13.32 1.54 -6.70
C LYS A 14 -12.55 2.12 -5.52
N VAL A 15 -11.36 1.57 -5.22
CA VAL A 15 -10.51 2.06 -4.12
C VAL A 15 -10.01 3.48 -4.38
N LYS A 16 -9.60 3.80 -5.60
CA LYS A 16 -9.13 5.16 -5.94
C LYS A 16 -10.25 6.20 -5.86
N LEU A 17 -11.47 5.83 -6.26
CA LEU A 17 -12.65 6.69 -6.09
C LEU A 17 -12.92 6.94 -4.61
N ALA A 18 -12.95 5.88 -3.78
CA ALA A 18 -13.15 6.02 -2.34
C ALA A 18 -12.11 6.93 -1.67
N VAL A 19 -10.83 6.90 -2.10
CA VAL A 19 -9.80 7.83 -1.61
C VAL A 19 -10.19 9.29 -1.89
N THR A 20 -10.73 9.56 -3.08
CA THR A 20 -11.13 10.91 -3.48
C THR A 20 -12.41 11.34 -2.75
N ASP A 21 -13.39 10.43 -2.62
CA ASP A 21 -14.66 10.67 -1.92
C ASP A 21 -14.46 10.94 -0.42
N ASN A 22 -13.44 10.33 0.20
CA ASN A 22 -13.05 10.58 1.59
C ASN A 22 -12.17 11.85 1.75
N GLY A 23 -12.01 12.66 0.70
CA GLY A 23 -11.34 13.96 0.79
C GLY A 23 -9.81 13.89 0.77
N TYR A 24 -9.21 12.81 0.24
CA TYR A 24 -7.77 12.69 0.09
C TYR A 24 -7.33 13.01 -1.36
N PRO A 25 -6.97 14.27 -1.68
CA PRO A 25 -6.64 14.66 -3.05
C PRO A 25 -5.31 14.06 -3.55
N ASN A 26 -4.46 13.56 -2.65
CA ASN A 26 -3.20 12.92 -3.01
C ASN A 26 -2.72 11.90 -1.96
N GLN A 27 -1.83 11.00 -2.39
CA GLN A 27 -1.28 9.94 -1.53
C GLN A 27 -0.48 10.49 -0.34
N ARG A 28 0.05 11.71 -0.41
CA ARG A 28 0.84 12.30 0.68
C ARG A 28 -0.03 12.74 1.85
N VAL A 29 -1.23 13.24 1.58
CA VAL A 29 -2.22 13.59 2.61
C VAL A 29 -2.67 12.31 3.32
N LEU A 30 -3.04 11.29 2.56
CA LEU A 30 -3.42 9.98 3.11
C LEU A 30 -2.29 9.32 3.91
N ALA A 31 -1.04 9.41 3.45
CA ALA A 31 0.13 8.93 4.17
C ALA A 31 0.35 9.67 5.51
N ARG A 32 0.19 11.00 5.51
CA ARG A 32 0.30 11.82 6.73
C ARG A 32 -0.76 11.44 7.75
N ASP A 33 -2.01 11.29 7.31
CA ASP A 33 -3.16 11.01 8.18
C ASP A 33 -3.10 9.60 8.78
N THR A 34 -2.67 8.62 7.98
CA THR A 34 -2.51 7.22 8.41
C THR A 34 -1.22 6.97 9.18
N GLY A 35 -0.25 7.87 9.11
CA GLY A 35 1.12 7.66 9.60
C GLY A 35 1.91 6.60 8.80
N LEU A 36 1.43 6.24 7.60
CA LEU A 36 2.07 5.23 6.75
C LEU A 36 3.04 5.86 5.77
N SER A 37 3.94 5.05 5.22
CA SER A 37 4.81 5.49 4.12
C SER A 37 3.99 5.68 2.83
N VAL A 38 4.37 6.67 2.01
CA VAL A 38 3.77 6.87 0.67
C VAL A 38 3.91 5.61 -0.19
N SER A 39 5.00 4.85 -0.04
CA SER A 39 5.17 3.56 -0.71
C SER A 39 4.13 2.52 -0.30
N THR A 40 3.74 2.49 0.98
CA THR A 40 2.70 1.59 1.48
C THR A 40 1.34 1.95 0.89
N ILE A 41 1.02 3.25 0.85
CA ILE A 41 -0.19 3.76 0.20
C ILE A 41 -0.19 3.41 -1.30
N SER A 42 0.92 3.66 -2.00
CA SER A 42 1.06 3.29 -3.41
C SER A 42 0.90 1.79 -3.63
N ASN A 43 1.44 0.94 -2.76
CA ASN A 43 1.29 -0.51 -2.87
C ASN A 43 -0.19 -0.91 -2.74
N PHE A 44 -0.90 -0.36 -1.76
CA PHE A 44 -2.34 -0.59 -1.59
C PHE A 44 -3.13 -0.15 -2.84
N LEU A 45 -2.90 1.07 -3.35
CA LEU A 45 -3.61 1.61 -4.52
C LEU A 45 -3.24 0.98 -5.87
N THR A 46 -2.19 0.16 -5.91
CA THR A 46 -1.75 -0.57 -7.11
C THR A 46 -2.06 -2.07 -7.05
N GLY A 47 -2.71 -2.54 -5.98
CA GLY A 47 -3.00 -3.97 -5.80
C GLY A 47 -1.76 -4.80 -5.49
N LYS A 48 -0.71 -4.18 -4.93
CA LYS A 48 0.45 -4.92 -4.39
C LYS A 48 0.12 -5.45 -2.98
N PRO A 49 0.70 -6.59 -2.59
CA PRO A 49 0.49 -7.13 -1.24
C PRO A 49 0.98 -6.16 -0.16
N VAL A 50 0.11 -5.91 0.83
CA VAL A 50 0.40 -5.16 2.05
C VAL A 50 0.00 -6.00 3.27
N ILE A 51 0.56 -5.68 4.44
CA ILE A 51 0.31 -6.46 5.65
C ILE A 51 -1.17 -6.29 6.07
N TYR A 52 -1.80 -7.35 6.57
CA TYR A 52 -3.22 -7.38 6.97
C TYR A 52 -3.66 -6.16 7.79
N HIS A 53 -2.96 -5.85 8.89
CA HIS A 53 -3.33 -4.73 9.77
C HIS A 53 -3.33 -3.38 9.05
N THR A 54 -2.43 -3.20 8.08
CA THR A 54 -2.36 -1.99 7.26
C THR A 54 -3.53 -1.97 6.29
N PHE A 55 -3.80 -3.09 5.61
CA PHE A 55 -4.91 -3.22 4.67
C PHE A 55 -6.24 -2.91 5.33
N GLU A 56 -6.52 -3.56 6.46
CA GLU A 56 -7.77 -3.39 7.22
C GLU A 56 -7.93 -1.95 7.69
N ARG A 57 -6.88 -1.32 8.23
CA ARG A 57 -6.91 0.07 8.66
C ARG A 57 -7.24 1.02 7.50
N MET A 58 -6.67 0.79 6.32
CA MET A 58 -6.96 1.58 5.11
C MET A 58 -8.41 1.41 4.67
N CYS A 59 -8.92 0.18 4.64
CA CYS A 59 -10.30 -0.10 4.28
C CYS A 59 -11.29 0.58 5.24
N ARG A 60 -11.05 0.50 6.55
CA ARG A 60 -11.88 1.17 7.56
C ARG A 60 -11.88 2.70 7.39
N LEU A 61 -10.72 3.29 7.13
CA LEU A 61 -10.61 4.73 6.90
C LEU A 61 -11.36 5.19 5.65
N LEU A 62 -11.34 4.37 4.60
CA LEU A 62 -11.98 4.65 3.31
C LEU A 62 -13.44 4.18 3.24
N ASN A 63 -13.98 3.66 4.34
CA ASN A 63 -15.32 3.06 4.41
C ASN A 63 -15.55 1.96 3.36
N LEU A 64 -14.56 1.08 3.19
CA LEU A 64 -14.58 -0.06 2.28
C LEU A 64 -14.62 -1.37 3.06
N ASP A 65 -15.35 -2.36 2.54
CA ASP A 65 -15.29 -3.73 3.04
C ASP A 65 -14.03 -4.42 2.50
N TRP A 66 -13.11 -4.75 3.41
CA TRP A 66 -11.86 -5.41 3.06
C TRP A 66 -12.08 -6.83 2.50
N GLN A 67 -13.15 -7.53 2.88
CA GLN A 67 -13.44 -8.88 2.39
C GLN A 67 -13.93 -8.86 0.94
N GLU A 68 -14.67 -7.82 0.56
CA GLU A 68 -15.20 -7.65 -0.80
C GLU A 68 -14.09 -7.31 -1.81
N ILE A 69 -13.10 -6.52 -1.39
CA ILE A 69 -12.09 -5.97 -2.29
C ILE A 69 -10.72 -6.67 -2.21
N SER A 70 -10.55 -7.64 -1.32
CA SER A 70 -9.26 -8.30 -1.13
C SER A 70 -9.18 -9.68 -1.78
N THR A 71 -7.97 -10.03 -2.20
CA THR A 71 -7.62 -11.40 -2.55
C THR A 71 -6.58 -11.91 -1.57
N ASN A 72 -6.86 -13.08 -0.98
CA ASN A 72 -5.90 -13.77 -0.12
C ASN A 72 -4.65 -14.09 -0.96
N THR A 73 -3.55 -13.45 -0.60
CA THR A 73 -2.26 -13.72 -1.23
C THR A 73 -1.40 -14.41 -0.19
N GLU A 74 -1.17 -15.70 -0.33
CA GLU A 74 -0.16 -16.43 0.44
C GLU A 74 1.22 -16.00 -0.04
N VAL A 75 1.65 -14.78 0.30
CA VAL A 75 2.95 -14.28 -0.11
C VAL A 75 3.96 -14.61 0.99
N ILE A 76 4.93 -15.42 0.61
CA ILE A 76 6.19 -15.65 1.31
C ILE A 76 6.89 -14.29 1.42
N TYR A 77 6.69 -13.58 2.53
CA TYR A 77 7.28 -12.27 2.77
C TYR A 77 8.80 -12.42 2.85
N ASN A 78 9.53 -11.96 1.83
CA ASN A 78 11.00 -11.88 1.86
C ASN A 78 11.41 -10.40 2.06
N PRO A 79 11.73 -9.96 3.29
CA PRO A 79 12.02 -8.54 3.62
C PRO A 79 13.21 -7.94 2.86
N THR A 80 14.01 -8.77 2.21
CA THR A 80 15.28 -8.40 1.55
C THR A 80 15.10 -7.56 0.29
N ALA A 81 14.00 -7.69 -0.46
CA ALA A 81 13.79 -6.92 -1.68
C ALA A 81 13.66 -5.41 -1.42
N TYR A 82 12.96 -5.01 -0.34
CA TYR A 82 12.80 -3.61 0.03
C TYR A 82 14.10 -2.99 0.59
N ALA A 83 14.89 -3.76 1.35
CA ALA A 83 16.18 -3.31 1.86
C ALA A 83 17.21 -3.10 0.74
N GLN A 84 17.19 -3.92 -0.31
CA GLN A 84 18.11 -3.84 -1.44
C GLN A 84 17.84 -2.61 -2.33
N ILE A 85 16.58 -2.25 -2.55
CA ILE A 85 16.20 -1.06 -3.34
C ILE A 85 16.67 0.23 -2.65
N ARG A 86 16.52 0.33 -1.32
CA ARG A 86 16.99 1.50 -0.55
C ARG A 86 18.52 1.60 -0.55
N LYS A 87 19.25 0.48 -0.47
CA LYS A 87 20.73 0.48 -0.56
C LYS A 87 21.22 0.95 -1.93
N LYS A 88 20.64 0.47 -3.04
CA LYS A 88 21.03 0.92 -4.39
C LYS A 88 20.85 2.43 -4.59
N LYS A 89 19.71 2.99 -4.14
CA LYS A 89 19.45 4.44 -4.28
C LYS A 89 20.43 5.30 -3.49
N GLN A 90 20.85 4.85 -2.30
CA GLN A 90 21.85 5.58 -1.50
C GLN A 90 23.28 5.45 -2.02
N MET A 91 23.63 4.31 -2.63
CA MET A 91 24.94 4.13 -3.26
C MET A 91 25.10 5.00 -4.51
N GLN A 92 24.04 5.15 -5.31
CA GLN A 92 24.06 5.98 -6.52
C GLN A 92 24.25 7.48 -6.21
N MET A 93 23.72 7.98 -5.09
CA MET A 93 23.92 9.37 -4.66
C MET A 93 25.34 9.64 -4.15
N ARG A 94 26.06 8.60 -3.69
CA ARG A 94 27.45 8.70 -3.23
C ARG A 94 28.49 8.68 -4.34
N ILE A 95 28.12 8.18 -5.53
CA ILE A 95 29.02 8.07 -6.68
C ILE A 95 29.04 9.36 -7.52
N ASN A 96 28.00 10.19 -7.41
CA ASN A 96 27.82 11.41 -8.21
C ASN A 96 28.15 12.71 -7.44
N SER A 97 28.92 12.62 -6.35
CA SER A 97 29.42 13.76 -5.56
C SER A 97 30.93 13.67 -5.44
#